data_AF-X1I3H9-F1
#
_entry.id   AF-X1I3H9-F1
#
_cell.length_a   1.000
_cell.length_b   1.000
_cell.length_c   1.000
_cell.angle_alpha   90.00
_cell.angle_beta   90.00
_cell.angle_gamma   90.00
#
_symmetry.space_group_name_H-M   'P 1'
#
loop_
_entity.id
_entity.type
_entity.pdbx_description
1 polymer ?
#
loop_
_entity_poly.entity_id
_entity_poly.type
_entity_poly.pdbx_seq_one_letter_code
_entity_poly.pdbx_strand_id
1 'polypeptide(L)'
;LKDKNIWQQKLSKAHFEYGESKQAAKLMVGLQEEIKKLEKTIQEKRYALGEQKRLKKFEGQIKSIGYDEVRHRQLNRKIEELSNAPLEKAKLEEAEKKIDSLREGLSELQENYQQKELNLKDLEKKKEKIRGELKELPSLREKLVQEEKVLNSEQVLKDKILEERGGHQSKFDQCLKLGKEKKEISKELEKSKKEQNIYEKLIVAFGKNGIQALIIENALPEIEEEANDLLAKLTNNSTQISIESLRDLKSGGIKETLDIKISDELGIRDYELYSGGEAFRIDFSLR
;
A
#
# COMPACT_ATOMS: atom_id res chain seq x y z
N LEU A 1 84.68 115.25 -117.36
CA LEU A 1 85.11 115.38 -115.94
C LEU A 1 84.25 114.44 -115.10
N LYS A 2 84.86 113.52 -114.32
CA LYS A 2 84.25 112.41 -113.53
C LYS A 2 84.06 111.03 -114.20
N ASP A 3 84.55 110.82 -115.42
CA ASP A 3 84.58 109.50 -116.09
C ASP A 3 85.82 108.61 -115.77
N LYS A 4 86.75 109.02 -114.89
CA LYS A 4 88.00 108.26 -114.65
C LYS A 4 88.15 107.59 -113.28
N ASN A 5 87.35 107.97 -112.27
CA ASN A 5 87.60 107.58 -110.87
C ASN A 5 86.61 106.53 -110.31
N ILE A 6 85.35 106.52 -110.77
CA ILE A 6 84.34 105.56 -110.29
C ILE A 6 84.51 104.17 -110.93
N TRP A 7 84.96 104.12 -112.19
CA TRP A 7 85.28 102.85 -112.87
C TRP A 7 86.47 102.13 -112.23
N GLN A 8 87.48 102.86 -111.72
CA GLN A 8 88.60 102.25 -110.98
C GLN A 8 88.18 101.66 -109.63
N GLN A 9 87.24 102.32 -108.92
CA GLN A 9 86.67 101.76 -107.68
C GLN A 9 85.80 100.53 -107.93
N LYS A 10 84.99 100.52 -108.99
CA LYS A 10 84.18 99.33 -109.36
C LYS A 10 85.04 98.16 -109.84
N LEU A 11 86.14 98.42 -110.57
CA LEU A 11 87.06 97.37 -111.01
C LEU A 11 87.84 96.75 -109.84
N SER A 12 88.28 97.56 -108.87
CA SER A 12 88.95 97.08 -107.66
C SER A 12 88.02 96.21 -106.79
N LYS A 13 86.75 96.61 -106.64
CA LYS A 13 85.75 95.84 -105.89
C LYS A 13 85.43 94.50 -106.55
N ALA A 14 85.30 94.47 -107.88
CA ALA A 14 85.09 93.22 -108.62
C ALA A 14 86.31 92.28 -108.57
N HIS A 15 87.55 92.81 -108.56
CA HIS A 15 88.75 92.00 -108.37
C HIS A 15 88.87 91.41 -106.97
N PHE A 16 88.45 92.13 -105.93
CA PHE A 16 88.41 91.63 -104.56
C PHE A 16 87.35 90.52 -104.38
N GLU A 17 86.13 90.74 -104.90
CA GLU A 17 85.04 89.75 -104.86
C GLU A 17 85.39 88.47 -105.67
N TYR A 18 86.13 88.60 -106.77
CA TYR A 18 86.65 87.44 -107.52
C TYR A 18 87.74 86.68 -106.74
N GLY A 19 88.56 87.39 -105.95
CA GLY A 19 89.55 86.79 -105.06
C GLY A 19 88.92 85.97 -103.93
N GLU A 20 87.89 86.51 -103.27
CA GLU A 20 87.15 85.81 -102.21
C GLU A 20 86.38 84.59 -102.75
N SER A 21 85.74 84.70 -103.92
CA SER A 21 85.05 83.57 -104.55
C SER A 21 86.02 82.41 -104.87
N LYS A 22 87.26 82.74 -105.30
CA LYS A 22 88.29 81.73 -105.59
C LYS A 22 88.84 81.05 -104.33
N GLN A 23 88.91 81.76 -103.20
CA GLN A 23 89.27 81.17 -101.90
C GLN A 23 88.13 80.31 -101.33
N ALA A 24 86.88 80.77 -101.42
CA ALA A 24 85.71 80.01 -100.99
C ALA A 24 85.55 78.70 -101.80
N ALA A 25 85.79 78.74 -103.12
CA ALA A 25 85.78 77.54 -103.97
C ALA A 25 86.86 76.53 -103.56
N LYS A 26 88.06 76.98 -103.16
CA LYS A 26 89.11 76.08 -102.64
C LYS A 26 88.72 75.44 -101.31
N LEU A 27 88.10 76.20 -100.40
CA LEU A 27 87.62 75.67 -99.11
C LEU A 27 86.46 74.68 -99.29
N MET A 28 85.57 74.93 -100.26
CA MET A 28 84.42 74.07 -100.55
C MET A 28 84.85 72.68 -101.09
N VAL A 29 85.91 72.64 -101.91
CA VAL A 29 86.49 71.36 -102.38
C VAL A 29 87.10 70.57 -101.22
N GLY A 30 87.82 71.22 -100.30
CA GLY A 30 88.38 70.56 -99.11
C GLY A 30 87.31 69.98 -98.18
N LEU A 31 86.24 70.73 -97.92
CA LEU A 31 85.12 70.27 -97.08
C LEU A 31 84.33 69.13 -97.74
N GLN A 32 84.15 69.13 -99.06
CA GLN A 32 83.51 68.03 -99.77
C GLN A 32 84.31 66.72 -99.69
N GLU A 33 85.64 66.78 -99.68
CA GLU A 33 86.48 65.60 -99.48
C GLU A 33 86.39 65.05 -98.05
N GLU A 34 86.28 65.91 -97.04
CA GLU A 34 86.07 65.48 -95.65
C GLU A 34 84.70 64.81 -95.44
N ILE A 35 83.63 65.37 -96.04
CA ILE A 35 82.29 64.76 -95.97
C ILE A 35 82.29 63.38 -96.61
N LYS A 36 82.91 63.21 -97.79
CA LYS A 36 83.02 61.90 -98.45
C LYS A 36 83.78 60.88 -97.59
N LYS A 37 84.83 61.29 -96.85
CA LYS A 37 85.56 60.41 -95.94
C LYS A 37 84.70 59.99 -94.75
N LEU A 38 83.94 60.90 -94.17
CA LEU A 38 83.05 60.60 -93.04
C LEU A 38 81.87 59.71 -93.46
N GLU A 39 81.23 59.98 -94.60
CA GLU A 39 80.15 59.13 -95.16
C GLU A 39 80.64 57.70 -95.41
N LYS A 40 81.84 57.53 -95.96
CA LYS A 40 82.44 56.21 -96.16
C LYS A 40 82.71 55.48 -94.85
N THR A 41 83.10 56.20 -93.81
CA THR A 41 83.35 55.62 -92.47
C THR A 41 82.05 55.12 -91.82
N ILE A 42 80.93 55.81 -92.04
CA ILE A 42 79.60 55.41 -91.55
C ILE A 42 79.05 54.23 -92.34
N GLN A 43 79.12 54.27 -93.68
CA GLN A 43 78.64 53.17 -94.55
C GLN A 43 79.41 51.87 -94.31
N GLU A 44 80.73 51.93 -94.16
CA GLU A 44 81.56 50.77 -93.86
C GLU A 44 81.45 50.32 -92.39
N LYS A 45 80.63 51.00 -91.58
CA LYS A 45 80.48 50.76 -90.12
C LYS A 45 81.81 50.77 -89.37
N ARG A 46 82.80 51.51 -89.86
CA ARG A 46 84.16 51.65 -89.30
C ARG A 46 84.23 52.74 -88.22
N TYR A 47 83.17 52.87 -87.44
CA TYR A 47 83.09 53.74 -86.26
C TYR A 47 83.00 52.88 -85.00
N ALA A 48 83.51 53.37 -83.87
CA ALA A 48 83.40 52.73 -82.56
C ALA A 48 83.74 51.21 -82.54
N LEU A 49 84.84 50.82 -83.18
CA LEU A 49 85.27 49.41 -83.32
C LEU A 49 85.38 48.64 -81.99
N GLY A 50 85.71 49.34 -80.89
CA GLY A 50 85.77 48.75 -79.54
C GLY A 50 84.41 48.29 -79.03
N GLU A 51 83.36 49.08 -79.24
CA GLU A 51 82.00 48.74 -78.81
C GLU A 51 81.37 47.66 -79.70
N GLN A 52 81.69 47.63 -81.00
CA GLN A 52 81.25 46.51 -81.86
C GLN A 52 81.87 45.16 -81.48
N LYS A 53 83.13 45.15 -81.00
CA LYS A 53 83.74 43.92 -80.46
C LYS A 53 83.05 43.46 -79.17
N ARG A 54 82.70 44.41 -78.28
CA ARG A 54 81.92 44.12 -77.07
C ARG A 54 80.53 43.57 -77.40
N LEU A 55 79.84 44.18 -78.36
CA LEU A 55 78.55 43.71 -78.87
C LEU A 55 78.65 42.26 -79.35
N LYS A 56 79.63 41.94 -80.20
CA LYS A 56 79.87 40.56 -80.67
C LYS A 56 80.18 39.58 -79.54
N LYS A 57 80.92 40.00 -78.50
CA LYS A 57 81.20 39.16 -77.33
C LYS A 57 79.92 38.86 -76.55
N PHE A 58 79.07 39.86 -76.33
CA PHE A 58 77.77 39.67 -75.68
C PHE A 58 76.81 38.83 -76.52
N GLU A 59 76.75 39.03 -77.84
CA GLU A 59 75.98 38.18 -78.74
C GLU A 59 76.42 36.70 -78.69
N GLY A 60 77.73 36.46 -78.59
CA GLY A 60 78.30 35.12 -78.39
C GLY A 60 77.91 34.52 -77.03
N GLN A 61 77.98 35.30 -75.96
CA GLN A 61 77.56 34.89 -74.62
C GLN A 61 76.06 34.56 -74.57
N ILE A 62 75.20 35.38 -75.17
CA ILE A 62 73.75 35.15 -75.26
C ILE A 62 73.45 33.84 -76.01
N LYS A 63 74.14 33.59 -77.13
CA LYS A 63 73.98 32.33 -77.87
C LYS A 63 74.46 31.11 -77.07
N SER A 64 75.54 31.24 -76.29
CA SER A 64 76.09 30.14 -75.48
C SER A 64 75.17 29.69 -74.34
N ILE A 65 74.28 30.58 -73.87
CA ILE A 65 73.32 30.28 -72.80
C ILE A 65 72.21 29.32 -73.29
N GLY A 66 71.97 29.23 -74.61
CA GLY A 66 70.98 28.31 -75.17
C GLY A 66 69.54 28.61 -74.71
N TYR A 67 69.25 29.86 -74.35
CA TYR A 67 67.93 30.30 -73.92
C TYR A 67 66.93 30.20 -75.09
N ASP A 68 65.92 29.35 -74.92
CA ASP A 68 64.80 29.22 -75.83
C ASP A 68 63.59 29.98 -75.28
N GLU A 69 63.37 31.18 -75.84
CA GLU A 69 62.27 32.06 -75.45
C GLU A 69 60.89 31.44 -75.73
N VAL A 70 60.77 30.57 -76.74
CA VAL A 70 59.52 29.90 -77.09
C VAL A 70 59.18 28.85 -76.03
N ARG A 71 60.17 28.03 -75.65
CA ARG A 71 60.01 27.02 -74.59
C ARG A 71 59.70 27.66 -73.23
N HIS A 72 60.37 28.77 -72.89
CA HIS A 72 60.09 29.51 -71.65
C HIS A 72 58.65 30.08 -71.62
N ARG A 73 58.19 30.70 -72.73
CA ARG A 73 56.81 31.18 -72.83
C ARG A 73 55.78 30.05 -72.73
N GLN A 74 56.05 28.88 -73.33
CA GLN A 74 55.18 27.71 -73.22
C GLN A 74 55.11 27.15 -71.79
N LEU A 75 56.25 27.09 -71.08
CA LEU A 75 56.31 26.66 -69.68
C LEU A 75 55.55 27.62 -68.77
N ASN A 76 55.71 28.94 -68.94
CA ASN A 76 54.99 29.92 -68.14
C ASN A 76 53.48 29.87 -68.39
N ARG A 77 53.03 29.69 -69.64
CA ARG A 77 51.61 29.46 -69.92
C ARG A 77 51.06 28.21 -69.23
N LYS A 78 51.80 27.10 -69.23
CA LYS A 78 51.41 25.88 -68.51
C LYS A 78 51.38 26.09 -66.99
N ILE A 79 52.30 26.88 -66.43
CA ILE A 79 52.31 27.21 -65.01
C ILE A 79 51.09 28.10 -64.66
N GLU A 80 50.75 29.06 -65.51
CA GLU A 80 49.56 29.90 -65.36
C GLU A 80 48.25 29.08 -65.48
N GLU A 81 48.16 28.20 -66.47
CA GLU A 81 47.03 27.27 -66.65
C GLU A 81 46.85 26.35 -65.43
N LEU A 82 47.95 25.86 -64.83
CA LEU A 82 47.94 24.96 -63.68
C LEU A 82 47.98 25.69 -62.33
N SER A 83 47.91 27.02 -62.31
CA SER A 83 48.02 27.83 -61.08
C SER A 83 46.96 27.47 -60.02
N ASN A 84 45.77 27.04 -60.47
CA ASN A 84 44.65 26.64 -59.59
C ASN A 84 44.67 25.16 -59.18
N ALA A 85 45.49 24.32 -59.83
CA ALA A 85 45.51 22.88 -59.55
C ALA A 85 45.82 22.52 -58.07
N PRO A 86 46.71 23.24 -57.36
CA PRO A 86 46.92 23.00 -55.93
C PRO A 86 45.69 23.28 -55.06
N LEU A 87 44.92 24.32 -55.41
CA LEU A 87 43.68 24.67 -54.70
C LEU A 87 42.58 23.66 -54.97
N GLU A 88 42.46 23.18 -56.22
CA GLU A 88 41.51 22.12 -56.59
C GLU A 88 41.85 20.80 -55.90
N LYS A 89 43.13 20.43 -55.83
CA LYS A 89 43.59 19.27 -55.08
C LYS A 89 43.26 19.37 -53.58
N ALA A 90 43.52 20.53 -52.97
CA ALA A 90 43.19 20.75 -51.56
C ALA A 90 41.67 20.64 -51.29
N LYS A 91 40.83 21.17 -52.19
CA LYS A 91 39.36 21.02 -52.11
C LYS A 91 38.92 19.58 -52.25
N LEU A 92 39.54 18.81 -53.15
CA LEU A 92 39.25 17.39 -53.33
C LEU A 92 39.62 16.59 -52.07
N GLU A 93 40.81 16.78 -51.52
CA GLU A 93 41.26 16.12 -50.29
C GLU A 93 40.37 16.47 -49.09
N GLU A 94 39.89 17.71 -48.99
CA GLU A 94 38.92 18.12 -47.97
C GLU A 94 37.55 17.44 -48.16
N ALA A 95 37.09 17.34 -49.41
CA ALA A 95 35.84 16.67 -49.74
C ALA A 95 35.91 15.15 -49.47
N GLU A 96 37.04 14.50 -49.78
CA GLU A 96 37.27 13.08 -49.48
C GLU A 96 37.23 12.83 -47.97
N LYS A 97 37.94 13.62 -47.17
CA LYS A 97 37.89 13.53 -45.70
C LYS A 97 36.48 13.72 -45.15
N LYS A 98 35.71 14.66 -45.71
CA LYS A 98 34.30 14.88 -45.33
C LYS A 98 33.41 13.70 -45.71
N ILE A 99 33.65 13.05 -46.85
CA ILE A 99 32.89 11.87 -47.27
C ILE A 99 33.11 10.72 -46.29
N ASP A 100 34.35 10.49 -45.86
CA ASP A 100 34.66 9.42 -44.91
C ASP A 100 33.99 9.67 -43.56
N SER A 101 34.09 10.88 -43.01
CA SER A 101 33.43 11.21 -41.73
C SER A 101 31.90 11.16 -41.84
N LEU A 102 31.32 11.52 -42.98
CA LEU A 102 29.88 11.40 -43.23
C LEU A 102 29.43 9.94 -43.36
N ARG A 103 30.25 9.07 -43.96
CA ARG A 103 29.96 7.63 -44.06
C ARG A 103 29.97 6.96 -42.69
N GLU A 104 30.96 7.27 -41.86
CA GLU A 104 31.02 6.80 -40.48
C GLU A 104 29.79 7.24 -39.69
N GLY A 105 29.46 8.54 -39.73
CA GLY A 105 28.28 9.07 -39.05
C GLY A 105 26.96 8.49 -39.56
N LEU A 106 26.86 8.16 -40.86
CA LEU A 106 25.68 7.51 -41.42
C LEU A 106 25.55 6.06 -40.92
N SER A 107 26.66 5.32 -40.83
CA SER A 107 26.68 3.96 -40.28
C SER A 107 26.22 3.94 -38.83
N GLU A 108 26.79 4.82 -37.99
CA GLU A 108 26.38 4.96 -36.58
C GLU A 108 24.90 5.32 -36.45
N LEU A 109 24.39 6.22 -37.29
CA LEU A 109 22.99 6.62 -37.25
C LEU A 109 22.06 5.48 -37.69
N GLN A 110 22.47 4.67 -38.68
CA GLN A 110 21.72 3.49 -39.11
C GLN A 110 21.65 2.41 -38.03
N GLU A 111 22.76 2.12 -37.36
CA GLU A 111 22.78 1.17 -36.24
C GLU A 111 21.87 1.65 -35.10
N ASN A 112 21.97 2.93 -34.74
CA ASN A 112 21.11 3.54 -33.73
C ASN A 112 19.62 3.48 -34.12
N TYR A 113 19.30 3.69 -35.39
CA TYR A 113 17.93 3.58 -35.90
C TYR A 113 17.40 2.15 -35.77
N GLN A 114 18.17 1.15 -36.20
CA GLN A 114 17.79 -0.26 -36.10
C GLN A 114 17.56 -0.68 -34.65
N GLN A 115 18.44 -0.27 -33.73
CA GLN A 115 18.28 -0.57 -32.31
C GLN A 115 17.01 0.08 -31.73
N LYS A 116 16.71 1.32 -32.10
CA LYS A 116 15.47 2.00 -31.68
C LYS A 116 14.22 1.32 -32.24
N GLU A 117 14.26 0.85 -33.48
CA GLU A 117 13.15 0.13 -34.10
C GLU A 117 12.85 -1.19 -33.39
N LEU A 118 13.89 -1.95 -33.02
CA LEU A 118 13.75 -3.18 -32.23
C LEU A 118 13.15 -2.89 -30.85
N ASN A 119 13.65 -1.86 -30.17
CA ASN A 119 13.13 -1.45 -28.87
C ASN A 119 11.65 -1.04 -28.95
N LEU A 120 11.25 -0.35 -30.02
CA LEU A 120 9.87 0.06 -30.24
C LEU A 120 8.95 -1.14 -30.42
N LYS A 121 9.35 -2.13 -31.24
CA LYS A 121 8.59 -3.39 -31.42
C LYS A 121 8.42 -4.15 -30.10
N ASP A 122 9.45 -4.19 -29.26
CA ASP A 122 9.36 -4.83 -27.95
C ASP A 122 8.46 -4.09 -26.96
N LEU A 123 8.51 -2.75 -26.97
CA LEU A 123 7.60 -1.93 -26.17
C LEU A 123 6.13 -2.09 -26.62
N GLU A 124 5.87 -2.19 -27.92
CA GLU A 124 4.53 -2.46 -28.45
C GLU A 124 4.00 -3.83 -28.01
N LYS A 125 4.83 -4.88 -28.07
CA LYS A 125 4.46 -6.22 -27.54
C LYS A 125 4.14 -6.17 -26.04
N LYS A 126 4.95 -5.47 -25.24
CA LYS A 126 4.71 -5.30 -23.80
C LYS A 126 3.40 -4.54 -23.55
N LYS A 127 3.14 -3.48 -24.32
CA LYS A 127 1.90 -2.70 -24.23
C LYS A 127 0.67 -3.56 -24.52
N GLU A 128 0.70 -4.37 -25.57
CA GLU A 128 -0.42 -5.25 -25.89
C GLU A 128 -0.64 -6.34 -24.84
N LYS A 129 0.44 -6.91 -24.26
CA LYS A 129 0.33 -7.85 -23.14
C LYS A 129 -0.36 -7.20 -21.92
N ILE A 130 0.11 -6.03 -21.49
CA ILE A 130 -0.47 -5.29 -20.36
C ILE A 130 -1.93 -4.91 -20.66
N ARG A 131 -2.24 -4.54 -21.90
CA ARG A 131 -3.61 -4.24 -22.32
C ARG A 131 -4.53 -5.46 -22.24
N GLY A 132 -4.02 -6.65 -22.54
CA GLY A 132 -4.72 -7.92 -22.32
C GLY A 132 -5.04 -8.14 -20.84
N GLU A 133 -4.03 -8.06 -19.97
CA GLU A 133 -4.17 -8.22 -18.52
C GLU A 133 -5.15 -7.19 -17.91
N LEU A 134 -5.11 -5.94 -18.38
CA LEU A 134 -6.01 -4.88 -17.93
C LEU A 134 -7.48 -5.10 -18.30
N LYS A 135 -7.77 -5.85 -19.38
CA LYS A 135 -9.15 -6.18 -19.76
C LYS A 135 -9.81 -7.15 -18.78
N GLU A 136 -9.02 -8.00 -18.13
CA GLU A 136 -9.53 -9.00 -17.18
C GLU A 136 -9.76 -8.40 -15.78
N LEU A 137 -9.05 -7.32 -15.45
CA LEU A 137 -9.06 -6.70 -14.12
C LEU A 137 -10.46 -6.29 -13.62
N PRO A 138 -11.37 -5.69 -14.43
CA PRO A 138 -12.72 -5.35 -13.97
C PRO A 138 -13.51 -6.60 -13.56
N SER A 139 -13.46 -7.66 -14.36
CA SER A 139 -14.15 -8.92 -14.05
C SER A 139 -13.62 -9.58 -12.78
N LEU A 140 -12.31 -9.50 -12.55
CA LEU A 140 -11.69 -10.03 -11.33
C LEU A 140 -12.08 -9.20 -10.10
N ARG A 141 -12.15 -7.87 -10.23
CA ARG A 141 -12.65 -6.99 -9.18
C ARG A 141 -14.11 -7.25 -8.84
N GLU A 142 -14.96 -7.46 -9.85
CA GLU A 142 -16.36 -7.82 -9.62
C GLU A 142 -16.51 -9.16 -8.90
N LYS A 143 -15.75 -10.19 -9.32
CA LYS A 143 -15.71 -11.48 -8.63
C LYS A 143 -15.24 -11.33 -7.18
N LEU A 144 -14.17 -10.55 -6.93
CA LEU A 144 -13.68 -10.29 -5.59
C LEU A 144 -14.77 -9.66 -4.70
N VAL A 145 -15.45 -8.63 -5.19
CA VAL A 145 -16.54 -7.97 -4.45
C VAL A 145 -17.71 -8.91 -4.18
N GLN A 146 -18.03 -9.81 -5.12
CA GLN A 146 -19.08 -10.82 -4.91
C GLN A 146 -18.69 -11.84 -3.84
N GLU A 147 -17.47 -12.38 -3.92
CA GLU A 147 -16.94 -13.34 -2.94
C GLU A 147 -16.83 -12.72 -1.54
N GLU A 148 -16.38 -11.46 -1.44
CA GLU A 148 -16.33 -10.73 -0.16
C GLU A 148 -17.73 -10.55 0.45
N LYS A 149 -18.75 -10.30 -0.37
CA LYS A 149 -20.15 -10.21 0.11
C LYS A 149 -20.64 -11.55 0.64
N VAL A 150 -20.35 -12.64 -0.07
CA VAL A 150 -20.72 -14.00 0.37
C VAL A 150 -20.03 -14.32 1.69
N LEU A 151 -18.71 -14.12 1.76
CA LEU A 151 -17.93 -14.35 2.97
C LEU A 151 -18.47 -13.57 4.19
N ASN A 152 -18.78 -12.29 4.00
CA ASN A 152 -19.33 -11.47 5.08
C ASN A 152 -20.71 -11.98 5.53
N SER A 153 -21.56 -12.39 4.58
CA SER A 153 -22.88 -12.97 4.90
C SER A 153 -22.77 -14.30 5.67
N GLU A 154 -21.80 -15.15 5.32
CA GLU A 154 -21.53 -16.40 6.03
C GLU A 154 -20.96 -16.15 7.43
N GLN A 155 -20.11 -15.14 7.61
CA GLN A 155 -19.58 -14.75 8.91
C GLN A 155 -20.71 -14.28 9.85
N VAL A 156 -21.60 -13.41 9.36
CA VAL A 156 -22.77 -12.96 10.13
C VAL A 156 -23.67 -14.14 10.50
N LEU A 157 -23.92 -15.07 9.58
CA LEU A 157 -24.72 -16.25 9.85
C LEU A 157 -24.06 -17.16 10.89
N LYS A 158 -22.75 -17.39 10.78
CA LYS A 158 -21.96 -18.17 11.73
C LYS A 158 -22.04 -17.56 13.13
N ASP A 159 -21.86 -16.26 13.26
CA ASP A 159 -21.88 -15.58 14.56
C ASP A 159 -23.26 -15.68 15.21
N LYS A 160 -24.33 -15.52 14.42
CA LYS A 160 -25.71 -15.74 14.89
C LYS A 160 -25.94 -17.16 15.38
N ILE A 161 -25.50 -18.18 14.64
CA ILE A 161 -25.62 -19.59 15.05
C ILE A 161 -24.83 -19.85 16.34
N LEU A 162 -23.64 -19.26 16.50
CA LEU A 162 -22.84 -19.40 17.71
C LEU A 162 -23.51 -18.75 18.92
N GLU A 163 -24.12 -17.58 18.74
CA GLU A 163 -24.90 -16.90 19.78
C GLU A 163 -26.11 -17.73 20.20
N GLU A 164 -26.91 -18.20 19.25
CA GLU A 164 -28.07 -19.08 19.49
C GLU A 164 -27.64 -20.35 20.23
N ARG A 165 -26.56 -20.99 19.77
CA ARG A 165 -25.99 -22.18 20.43
C ARG A 165 -25.58 -21.89 21.87
N GLY A 166 -24.93 -20.75 22.13
CA GLY A 166 -24.57 -20.31 23.47
C GLY A 166 -25.79 -20.12 24.37
N GLY A 167 -26.84 -19.48 23.84
CA GLY A 167 -28.12 -19.31 24.54
C GLY A 167 -28.80 -20.64 24.87
N HIS A 168 -28.83 -21.59 23.92
CA HIS A 168 -29.39 -22.92 24.14
C HIS A 168 -28.57 -23.73 25.16
N GLN A 169 -27.24 -23.66 25.11
CA GLN A 169 -26.37 -24.33 26.08
C GLN A 169 -26.61 -23.81 27.50
N SER A 170 -26.71 -22.49 27.68
CA SER A 170 -26.99 -21.88 28.98
C SER A 170 -28.35 -22.32 29.55
N LYS A 171 -29.39 -22.35 28.71
CA LYS A 171 -30.73 -22.85 29.09
C LYS A 171 -30.68 -24.34 29.47
N PHE A 172 -29.94 -25.15 28.72
CA PHE A 172 -29.76 -26.56 29.02
C PHE A 172 -29.07 -26.78 30.38
N ASP A 173 -27.99 -26.04 30.66
CA ASP A 173 -27.28 -26.11 31.93
C ASP A 173 -28.17 -25.65 33.10
N GLN A 174 -29.02 -24.64 32.89
CA GLN A 174 -30.03 -24.23 33.86
C GLN A 174 -31.07 -25.33 34.12
N CYS A 175 -31.58 -25.98 33.08
CA CYS A 175 -32.49 -27.12 33.23
C CYS A 175 -31.85 -28.27 34.05
N LEU A 176 -30.55 -28.55 33.85
CA LEU A 176 -29.83 -29.56 34.63
C LEU A 176 -29.72 -29.17 36.11
N LYS A 177 -29.46 -27.89 36.42
CA LYS A 177 -29.42 -27.39 37.80
C LYS A 177 -30.79 -27.51 38.47
N LEU A 178 -31.84 -27.01 37.82
CA LEU A 178 -33.22 -27.11 38.31
C LEU A 178 -33.65 -28.58 38.51
N GLY A 179 -33.18 -29.49 37.65
CA GLY A 179 -33.42 -30.92 37.80
C GLY A 179 -32.79 -31.52 39.06
N LYS A 180 -31.62 -31.02 39.49
CA LYS A 180 -30.98 -31.42 40.75
C LYS A 180 -31.71 -30.83 41.95
N GLU A 181 -32.01 -29.53 41.93
CA GLU A 181 -32.75 -28.84 42.99
C GLU A 181 -34.11 -29.49 43.23
N LYS A 182 -34.85 -29.81 42.17
CA LYS A 182 -36.14 -30.52 42.27
C LYS A 182 -36.00 -31.86 43.01
N LYS A 183 -34.92 -32.62 42.75
CA LYS A 183 -34.67 -33.90 43.45
C LYS A 183 -34.40 -33.68 44.93
N GLU A 184 -33.62 -32.68 45.30
CA GLU A 184 -33.32 -32.34 46.70
C GLU A 184 -34.59 -31.90 47.45
N ILE A 185 -35.32 -30.93 46.89
CA ILE A 185 -36.59 -30.45 47.45
C ILE A 185 -37.60 -31.59 47.59
N SER A 186 -37.69 -32.50 46.61
CA SER A 186 -38.60 -33.65 46.70
C SER A 186 -38.25 -34.60 47.84
N LYS A 187 -36.96 -34.79 48.15
CA LYS A 187 -36.53 -35.62 49.29
C LYS A 187 -36.87 -34.95 50.61
N GLU A 188 -36.65 -33.64 50.72
CA GLU A 188 -37.01 -32.87 51.92
C GLU A 188 -38.52 -32.89 52.15
N LEU A 189 -39.32 -32.68 51.10
CA LEU A 189 -40.78 -32.74 51.19
C LEU A 189 -41.27 -34.11 51.68
N GLU A 190 -40.73 -35.20 51.16
CA GLU A 190 -41.10 -36.55 51.61
C GLU A 190 -40.68 -36.80 53.07
N LYS A 191 -39.56 -36.25 53.52
CA LYS A 191 -39.15 -36.32 54.93
C LYS A 191 -40.13 -35.54 55.82
N SER A 192 -40.44 -34.29 55.47
CA SER A 192 -41.38 -33.46 56.23
C SER A 192 -42.79 -34.04 56.28
N LYS A 193 -43.27 -34.65 55.20
CA LYS A 193 -44.56 -35.38 55.20
C LYS A 193 -44.56 -36.57 56.16
N LYS A 194 -43.47 -37.33 56.22
CA LYS A 194 -43.35 -38.44 57.18
C LYS A 194 -43.38 -37.93 58.62
N GLU A 195 -42.65 -36.87 58.91
CA GLU A 195 -42.65 -36.22 60.23
C GLU A 195 -44.05 -35.70 60.58
N GLN A 196 -44.72 -35.01 59.65
CA GLN A 196 -46.10 -34.56 59.82
C GLN A 196 -47.04 -35.73 60.16
N ASN A 197 -46.97 -36.85 59.42
CA ASN A 197 -47.82 -38.02 59.67
C ASN A 197 -47.58 -38.62 61.07
N ILE A 198 -46.31 -38.65 61.53
CA ILE A 198 -45.98 -39.09 62.88
C ILE A 198 -46.62 -38.15 63.91
N TYR A 199 -46.48 -36.83 63.73
CA TYR A 199 -47.07 -35.86 64.65
C TYR A 199 -48.60 -35.93 64.67
N GLU A 200 -49.25 -36.10 63.52
CA GLU A 200 -50.71 -36.30 63.44
C GLU A 200 -51.15 -37.52 64.25
N LYS A 201 -50.42 -38.64 64.13
CA LYS A 201 -50.69 -39.85 64.93
C LYS A 201 -50.44 -39.62 66.41
N LEU A 202 -49.39 -38.91 66.78
CA LEU A 202 -49.10 -38.58 68.17
C LEU A 202 -50.18 -37.69 68.77
N ILE A 203 -50.68 -36.69 68.03
CA ILE A 203 -51.78 -35.82 68.49
C ILE A 203 -53.02 -36.65 68.79
N VAL A 204 -53.37 -37.61 67.92
CA VAL A 204 -54.51 -38.51 68.16
C VAL A 204 -54.24 -39.42 69.37
N ALA A 205 -53.06 -40.04 69.44
CA ALA A 205 -52.70 -40.96 70.51
C ALA A 205 -52.62 -40.27 71.88
N PHE A 206 -52.16 -39.02 71.96
CA PHE A 206 -52.12 -38.23 73.20
C PHE A 206 -53.38 -37.38 73.44
N GLY A 207 -54.39 -37.50 72.57
CA GLY A 207 -55.68 -36.85 72.74
C GLY A 207 -56.52 -37.49 73.84
N LYS A 208 -57.67 -36.88 74.14
CA LYS A 208 -58.59 -37.31 75.21
C LYS A 208 -59.01 -38.78 75.07
N ASN A 209 -59.29 -39.20 73.84
CA ASN A 209 -59.78 -40.55 73.53
C ASN A 209 -58.65 -41.53 73.16
N GLY A 210 -57.38 -41.15 73.41
CA GLY A 210 -56.22 -41.97 73.08
C GLY A 210 -55.68 -42.70 74.30
N ILE A 211 -54.37 -42.60 74.53
CA ILE A 211 -53.66 -43.17 75.67
C ILE A 211 -54.26 -42.68 77.00
N GLN A 212 -54.78 -41.45 77.07
CA GLN A 212 -55.44 -40.92 78.27
C GLN A 212 -56.66 -41.77 78.65
N ALA A 213 -57.57 -42.01 77.70
CA ALA A 213 -58.72 -42.90 77.91
C ALA A 213 -58.26 -44.31 78.26
N LEU A 214 -57.27 -44.86 77.56
CA LEU A 214 -56.75 -46.21 77.85
C LEU A 214 -56.13 -46.32 79.25
N ILE A 215 -55.44 -45.29 79.75
CA ILE A 215 -54.93 -45.26 81.13
C ILE A 215 -56.11 -45.25 82.12
N ILE A 216 -57.12 -44.41 81.89
CA ILE A 216 -58.30 -44.33 82.76
C ILE A 216 -59.04 -45.67 82.77
N GLU A 217 -59.31 -46.27 81.61
CA GLU A 217 -60.01 -47.56 81.49
C GLU A 217 -59.29 -48.69 82.24
N ASN A 218 -57.95 -48.72 82.22
CA ASN A 218 -57.19 -49.74 82.95
C ASN A 218 -57.08 -49.44 84.46
N ALA A 219 -57.00 -48.17 84.86
CA ALA A 219 -56.81 -47.79 86.26
C ALA A 219 -58.11 -47.82 87.08
N LEU A 220 -59.27 -47.57 86.46
CA LEU A 220 -60.54 -47.49 87.20
C LEU A 220 -60.93 -48.77 87.94
N PRO A 221 -60.84 -49.98 87.35
CA PRO A 221 -61.16 -51.21 88.07
C PRO A 221 -60.25 -51.43 89.28
N GLU A 222 -58.94 -51.13 89.16
CA GLU A 222 -57.99 -51.25 90.26
C GLU A 222 -58.31 -50.26 91.39
N ILE A 223 -58.68 -49.02 91.06
CA ILE A 223 -59.11 -48.00 92.03
C ILE A 223 -60.42 -48.43 92.72
N GLU A 224 -61.39 -48.96 91.97
CA GLU A 224 -62.67 -49.43 92.51
C GLU A 224 -62.48 -50.63 93.46
N GLU A 225 -61.62 -51.59 93.09
CA GLU A 225 -61.30 -52.76 93.92
C GLU A 225 -60.65 -52.34 95.24
N GLU A 226 -59.57 -51.54 95.19
CA GLU A 226 -58.86 -51.10 96.39
C GLU A 226 -59.75 -50.20 97.28
N ALA A 227 -60.55 -49.32 96.68
CA ALA A 227 -61.49 -48.49 97.43
C ALA A 227 -62.56 -49.33 98.13
N ASN A 228 -63.08 -50.37 97.48
CA ASN A 228 -64.04 -51.28 98.10
C ASN A 228 -63.42 -52.12 99.21
N ASP A 229 -62.18 -52.57 99.04
CA ASP A 229 -61.46 -53.31 100.07
C ASP A 229 -61.22 -52.49 101.34
N LEU A 230 -60.95 -51.19 101.20
CA LEU A 230 -60.84 -50.25 102.32
C LEU A 230 -62.21 -49.94 102.93
N LEU A 231 -63.22 -49.70 102.09
CA LEU A 231 -64.57 -49.33 102.55
C LEU A 231 -65.25 -50.49 103.28
N ALA A 232 -65.05 -51.73 102.82
CA ALA A 232 -65.58 -52.93 103.46
C ALA A 232 -65.10 -53.05 104.91
N LYS A 233 -63.82 -52.73 105.18
CA LYS A 233 -63.24 -52.72 106.54
C LYS A 233 -63.84 -51.65 107.43
N LEU A 234 -64.24 -50.51 106.86
CA LEU A 234 -64.81 -49.37 107.61
C LEU A 234 -66.33 -49.47 107.83
N THR A 235 -67.03 -50.26 107.01
CA THR A 235 -68.50 -50.34 107.00
C THR A 235 -69.04 -51.74 107.33
N ASN A 236 -68.17 -52.71 107.65
CA ASN A 236 -68.55 -54.12 107.79
C ASN A 236 -69.28 -54.65 106.54
N ASN A 237 -68.80 -54.28 105.36
CA ASN A 237 -69.30 -54.72 104.06
C ASN A 237 -70.75 -54.30 103.73
N SER A 238 -71.27 -53.24 104.37
CA SER A 238 -72.62 -52.72 104.11
C SER A 238 -72.66 -51.71 102.97
N THR A 239 -71.51 -51.23 102.49
CA THR A 239 -71.41 -50.21 101.44
C THR A 239 -70.38 -50.61 100.40
N GLN A 240 -70.72 -50.46 99.13
CA GLN A 240 -69.82 -50.69 97.99
C GLN A 240 -69.87 -49.50 97.02
N ILE A 241 -68.73 -49.14 96.45
CA ILE A 241 -68.56 -48.11 95.42
C ILE A 241 -68.47 -48.78 94.05
N SER A 242 -69.07 -48.16 93.04
CA SER A 242 -68.80 -48.45 91.63
C SER A 242 -68.60 -47.16 90.85
N ILE A 243 -67.63 -47.14 89.93
CA ILE A 243 -67.30 -45.98 89.13
C ILE A 243 -67.79 -46.17 87.69
N GLU A 244 -68.82 -45.43 87.30
CA GLU A 244 -69.34 -45.43 85.94
C GLU A 244 -68.51 -44.49 85.05
N SER A 245 -67.82 -45.08 84.06
CA SER A 245 -66.98 -44.37 83.09
C SER A 245 -67.77 -43.71 81.95
N LEU A 246 -69.05 -44.03 81.82
CA LEU A 246 -69.94 -43.58 80.74
C LEU A 246 -71.28 -43.12 81.31
N ARG A 247 -71.78 -41.98 80.84
CA ARG A 247 -73.11 -41.45 81.18
C ARG A 247 -73.88 -41.10 79.92
N ASP A 248 -75.16 -41.44 79.89
CA ASP A 248 -76.08 -41.02 78.83
C ASP A 248 -76.42 -39.52 78.93
N LEU A 249 -76.29 -38.82 77.81
CA LEU A 249 -76.72 -37.44 77.67
C LEU A 249 -78.23 -37.37 77.44
N LYS A 250 -78.90 -36.42 78.09
CA LYS A 250 -80.34 -36.15 77.92
C LYS A 250 -80.73 -35.79 76.47
N SER A 251 -79.76 -35.39 75.64
CA SER A 251 -79.92 -35.07 74.22
C SER A 251 -79.76 -36.28 73.28
N GLY A 252 -79.50 -37.47 73.81
CA GLY A 252 -79.08 -38.64 73.04
C GLY A 252 -77.56 -38.62 72.79
N GLY A 253 -76.91 -39.75 73.10
CA GLY A 253 -75.45 -39.93 73.02
C GLY A 253 -74.84 -40.27 74.38
N ILE A 254 -73.65 -40.86 74.38
CA ILE A 254 -72.91 -41.28 75.58
C ILE A 254 -71.75 -40.29 75.78
N LYS A 255 -71.50 -39.86 77.02
CA LYS A 255 -70.36 -39.01 77.39
C LYS A 255 -69.48 -39.72 78.41
N GLU A 256 -68.17 -39.67 78.19
CA GLU A 256 -67.17 -40.10 79.18
C GLU A 256 -67.27 -39.23 80.44
N THR A 257 -67.40 -39.87 81.60
CA THR A 257 -67.47 -39.26 82.93
C THR A 257 -66.81 -40.18 83.95
N LEU A 258 -66.67 -39.72 85.19
CA LEU A 258 -66.21 -40.55 86.31
C LEU A 258 -67.22 -40.42 87.45
N ASP A 259 -68.38 -41.03 87.25
CA ASP A 259 -69.48 -40.94 88.21
C ASP A 259 -69.35 -42.02 89.27
N ILE A 260 -69.44 -41.63 90.54
CA ILE A 260 -69.36 -42.56 91.66
C ILE A 260 -70.77 -42.95 92.08
N LYS A 261 -71.10 -44.24 91.96
CA LYS A 261 -72.32 -44.86 92.46
C LYS A 261 -72.02 -45.60 93.74
N ILE A 262 -72.86 -45.45 94.75
CA ILE A 262 -72.71 -46.17 96.02
C ILE A 262 -73.92 -47.07 96.21
N SER A 263 -73.66 -48.35 96.45
CA SER A 263 -74.66 -49.35 96.82
C SER A 263 -74.63 -49.55 98.32
N ASP A 264 -75.79 -49.40 98.96
CA ASP A 264 -75.99 -49.69 100.38
C ASP A 264 -77.28 -50.50 100.62
N GLU A 265 -77.68 -50.64 101.89
CA GLU A 265 -78.89 -51.37 102.31
C GLU A 265 -80.21 -50.81 101.73
N LEU A 266 -80.22 -49.54 101.30
CA LEU A 266 -81.36 -48.84 100.70
C LEU A 266 -81.32 -48.84 99.17
N GLY A 267 -80.26 -49.38 98.57
CA GLY A 267 -80.06 -49.51 97.12
C GLY A 267 -78.91 -48.66 96.59
N ILE A 268 -78.91 -48.43 95.28
CA ILE A 268 -77.86 -47.65 94.60
C ILE A 268 -78.26 -46.18 94.57
N ARG A 269 -77.40 -45.32 95.12
CA ARG A 269 -77.64 -43.87 95.24
C ARG A 269 -76.41 -43.08 94.80
N ASP A 270 -76.65 -41.83 94.39
CA ASP A 270 -75.60 -40.89 94.03
C ASP A 270 -74.84 -40.42 95.29
N TYR A 271 -73.54 -40.18 95.16
CA TYR A 271 -72.65 -39.75 96.25
C TYR A 271 -73.18 -38.55 97.05
N GLU A 272 -73.83 -37.61 96.38
CA GLU A 272 -74.34 -36.37 96.98
C GLU A 272 -75.45 -36.60 98.01
N LEU A 273 -76.02 -37.81 98.11
CA LEU A 273 -77.12 -38.16 99.01
C LEU A 273 -76.67 -38.75 100.35
N TYR A 274 -75.36 -38.90 100.58
CA TYR A 274 -74.79 -39.48 101.80
C TYR A 274 -74.47 -38.43 102.87
N SER A 275 -74.58 -38.80 104.14
CA SER A 275 -74.30 -37.91 105.27
C SER A 275 -72.80 -37.64 105.43
N GLY A 276 -72.43 -36.56 106.11
CA GLY A 276 -71.01 -36.15 106.23
C GLY A 276 -70.07 -37.22 106.82
N GLY A 277 -70.57 -38.10 107.69
CA GLY A 277 -69.78 -39.22 108.23
C GLY A 277 -69.65 -40.42 107.29
N GLU A 278 -70.65 -40.65 106.43
CA GLU A 278 -70.62 -41.69 105.39
C GLU A 278 -69.75 -41.25 104.21
N ALA A 279 -69.96 -40.02 103.74
CA ALA A 279 -69.15 -39.38 102.71
C ALA A 279 -67.66 -39.37 103.11
N PHE A 280 -67.32 -39.14 104.38
CA PHE A 280 -65.94 -39.20 104.84
C PHE A 280 -65.29 -40.58 104.64
N ARG A 281 -66.00 -41.67 104.91
CA ARG A 281 -65.46 -43.04 104.72
C ARG A 281 -65.29 -43.37 103.24
N ILE A 282 -66.23 -42.93 102.41
CA ILE A 282 -66.18 -43.06 100.94
C ILE A 282 -64.98 -42.28 100.38
N ASP A 283 -64.84 -41.02 100.75
CA ASP A 283 -63.71 -40.16 100.35
C ASP A 283 -62.36 -40.72 100.80
N PHE A 284 -62.28 -41.24 102.03
CA PHE A 284 -61.05 -41.85 102.54
C PHE A 284 -60.67 -43.11 101.77
N SER A 285 -61.64 -43.87 101.31
CA SER A 285 -61.38 -45.12 100.57
C SER A 285 -61.02 -44.84 99.10
N LEU A 286 -61.46 -43.71 98.53
CA LEU A 286 -61.15 -43.30 97.14
C LEU A 286 -59.86 -42.48 96.98
N ARG A 287 -59.29 -41.93 98.06
CA ARG A 287 -58.11 -41.05 98.04
C ARG A 287 -56.82 -41.80 98.32
#